data_AF-A0AAJ7R9H1-F1
#
_entry.id   AF-A0AAJ7R9H1-F1
#
_cell.length_a   1.000
_cell.length_b   1.000
_cell.length_c   1.000
_cell.angle_alpha   90.00
_cell.angle_beta   90.00
_cell.angle_gamma   90.00
#
_symmetry.space_group_name_H-M   'P 1'
#
loop_
_entity.id
_entity.type
_entity.pdbx_description
1 polymer ?
#
loop_
_entity_poly.entity_id
_entity_poly.type
_entity_poly.pdbx_seq_one_letter_code
_entity_poly.pdbx_strand_id
1 'polypeptide(L)'
;MATELSIAGSVRNLRMLLAQNQNQELEESEFCTTNNLENALSTLSEELESLGLESLTTSNNELHSIESLQTAFIKLVNMSWGLVNKQRTLMLSQSQLNDMHHKTSNDNANLMNRVKRLKEDLERKQHLLSESQERERRLRVQLDELSRNLKREKEETLKLRKQLQSKDSQHMHEMRRIQQNGHKLREQLQKSVGTYVPKDKAWQDMQAEHEKQVLLYQQTIRNLEENNQLMLQEANDLRDELSLYAEGIQLHVESSNIWKDEKLNI
;
A
#
# COMPACT_ATOMS: atom_id res chain seq x y z
N MET A 1 39.66 44.06 19.28
CA MET A 1 38.45 44.87 19.03
C MET A 1 38.41 46.20 19.81
N ALA A 2 38.96 46.33 21.03
CA ALA A 2 38.94 47.61 21.76
C ALA A 2 39.92 48.68 21.21
N THR A 3 41.02 48.27 20.57
CA THR A 3 42.07 49.17 20.05
C THR A 3 41.71 49.83 18.72
N GLU A 4 40.89 49.19 17.87
CA GLU A 4 40.48 49.75 16.57
C GLU A 4 39.42 50.85 16.69
N LEU A 5 38.59 50.81 17.75
CA LEU A 5 37.59 51.85 18.05
C LEU A 5 38.22 53.15 18.56
N SER A 6 39.37 53.08 19.24
CA SER A 6 40.07 54.26 19.79
C SER A 6 40.75 55.09 18.69
N ILE A 7 41.35 54.42 17.70
CA ILE A 7 42.02 55.08 16.56
C ILE A 7 40.98 55.71 15.61
N ALA A 8 39.87 55.01 15.36
CA ALA A 8 38.78 55.54 14.54
C ALA A 8 38.13 56.81 15.13
N GLY A 9 38.08 56.94 16.47
CA GLY A 9 37.62 58.14 17.16
C GLY A 9 38.58 59.33 17.00
N SER A 10 39.89 59.08 17.09
CA SER A 10 40.93 60.11 16.95
C SER A 10 41.01 60.68 15.52
N VAL A 11 40.91 59.82 14.50
CA VAL A 11 40.92 60.25 13.09
C VAL A 11 39.63 60.99 12.70
N ARG A 12 38.48 60.60 13.25
CA ARG A 12 37.22 61.37 13.10
C ARG A 12 37.34 62.76 13.71
N ASN A 13 38.01 62.90 14.85
CA ASN A 13 38.22 64.19 15.50
C ASN A 13 39.15 65.12 14.68
N LEU A 14 40.24 64.60 14.10
CA LEU A 14 41.09 65.39 13.22
C LEU A 14 40.38 65.81 11.92
N ARG A 15 39.55 64.95 11.35
CA ARG A 15 38.76 65.27 10.15
C ARG A 15 37.67 66.29 10.44
N MET A 16 37.03 66.22 11.62
CA MET A 16 36.08 67.23 12.10
C MET A 16 36.76 68.57 12.38
N LEU A 17 37.95 68.58 12.99
CA LEU A 17 38.76 69.79 13.21
C LEU A 17 39.18 70.45 11.89
N LEU A 18 39.66 69.65 10.92
CA LEU A 18 40.05 70.16 9.61
C LEU A 18 38.84 70.61 8.76
N ALA A 19 37.68 69.96 8.91
CA ALA A 19 36.43 70.37 8.25
C ALA A 19 35.77 71.59 8.92
N GLN A 20 35.91 71.75 10.24
CA GLN A 20 35.48 72.95 10.97
C GLN A 20 36.32 74.16 10.57
N ASN A 21 37.62 73.99 10.33
CA ASN A 21 38.50 75.06 9.86
C ASN A 21 38.24 75.51 8.41
N GLN A 22 37.53 74.72 7.59
CA GLN A 22 37.15 75.13 6.23
C GLN A 22 35.89 76.03 6.19
N ASN A 23 35.11 76.05 7.28
CA ASN A 23 33.86 76.83 7.38
C ASN A 23 33.98 78.06 8.29
N GLN A 24 35.17 78.33 8.83
CA GLN A 24 35.44 79.57 9.54
C GLN A 24 35.86 80.61 8.49
N GLU A 25 34.96 81.56 8.21
CA GLU A 25 35.33 82.82 7.57
C GLU A 25 36.60 83.33 8.28
N LEU A 26 37.69 83.44 7.54
CA LEU A 26 38.93 84.07 7.97
C LEU A 26 38.60 85.53 8.28
N GLU A 27 38.25 85.84 9.54
CA GLU A 27 38.57 87.16 10.06
C GLU A 27 40.09 87.27 9.99
N GLU A 28 40.58 88.05 9.03
CA GLU A 28 41.99 88.39 8.85
C GLU A 28 42.47 89.22 10.06
N SER A 29 42.64 88.56 11.20
CA SER A 29 43.49 89.07 12.26
C SER A 29 44.93 88.78 11.84
N GLU A 30 45.69 89.83 11.55
CA GLU A 30 47.10 89.71 11.19
C GLU A 30 47.86 88.97 12.30
N PHE A 31 48.34 87.76 11.99
CA PHE A 31 49.09 86.92 12.94
C PHE A 31 50.35 87.62 13.47
N CYS A 32 50.98 88.46 12.66
CA CYS A 32 52.19 89.19 13.00
C CYS A 32 52.04 90.68 12.69
N THR A 33 52.32 91.53 13.69
CA THR A 33 52.35 92.99 13.66
C THR A 33 53.69 93.46 14.22
N THR A 34 54.06 94.73 14.01
CA THR A 34 55.33 95.28 14.52
C THR A 34 55.48 95.19 16.04
N ASN A 35 54.36 95.13 16.76
CA ASN A 35 54.33 95.13 18.22
C ASN A 35 54.38 93.73 18.82
N ASN A 36 54.14 92.68 18.03
CA ASN A 36 54.09 91.29 18.51
C ASN A 36 55.06 90.34 17.76
N LEU A 37 55.98 90.90 16.96
CA LEU A 37 56.89 90.15 16.10
C LEU A 37 57.68 89.06 16.85
N GLU A 38 58.22 89.36 18.02
CA GLU A 38 58.99 88.37 18.81
C GLU A 38 58.11 87.21 19.29
N ASN A 39 56.91 87.52 19.80
CA ASN A 39 55.96 86.50 20.26
C ASN A 39 55.44 85.66 19.07
N ALA A 40 55.14 86.30 17.94
CA ALA A 40 54.69 85.64 16.72
C ALA A 40 55.77 84.72 16.14
N LEU A 41 57.05 85.13 16.15
CA LEU A 41 58.18 84.30 15.72
C LEU A 41 58.40 83.11 16.65
N SER A 42 58.32 83.30 17.97
CA SER A 42 58.41 82.19 18.94
C SER A 42 57.29 81.18 18.70
N THR A 43 56.05 81.66 18.56
CA THR A 43 54.88 80.81 18.34
C THR A 43 54.96 80.06 17.01
N LEU A 44 55.37 80.75 15.95
CA LEU A 44 55.58 80.13 14.64
C LEU A 44 56.69 79.07 14.69
N SER A 45 57.77 79.33 15.44
CA SER A 45 58.86 78.38 15.60
C SER A 45 58.42 77.11 16.32
N GLU A 46 57.63 77.23 17.39
CA GLU A 46 57.06 76.09 18.11
C GLU A 46 56.13 75.26 17.22
N GLU A 47 55.30 75.91 16.40
CA GLU A 47 54.41 75.21 15.45
C GLU A 47 55.18 74.52 14.32
N LEU A 48 56.24 75.14 13.81
CA LEU A 48 57.09 74.53 12.80
C LEU A 48 57.84 73.31 13.36
N GLU A 49 58.34 73.40 14.59
CA GLU A 49 58.95 72.26 15.29
C GLU A 49 57.94 71.14 15.56
N SER A 50 56.70 71.46 15.93
CA SER A 50 55.62 70.47 16.10
C SER A 50 55.32 69.73 14.79
N LEU A 51 55.48 70.42 13.66
CA LEU A 51 55.40 69.86 12.31
C LEU A 51 56.71 69.20 11.86
N GLY A 52 57.74 69.12 12.71
CA GLY A 52 59.04 68.51 12.40
C GLY A 52 59.87 69.28 11.38
N LEU A 53 59.65 70.59 11.25
CA LEU A 53 60.46 71.52 10.47
C LEU A 53 61.48 72.23 11.39
N GLU A 54 62.48 72.88 10.78
CA GLU A 54 63.53 73.58 11.52
C GLU A 54 62.97 74.78 12.32
N SER A 55 63.65 75.14 13.40
CA SER A 55 63.30 76.29 14.26
C SER A 55 63.72 77.62 13.61
N LEU A 56 62.88 78.65 13.72
CA LEU A 56 63.22 80.01 13.24
C LEU A 56 64.08 80.80 14.23
N THR A 57 64.34 80.25 15.42
CA THR A 57 65.02 80.96 16.51
C THR A 57 66.36 81.57 16.07
N THR A 58 66.39 82.91 16.03
CA THR A 58 67.59 83.74 15.94
C THR A 58 67.85 84.33 17.31
N SER A 59 69.10 84.26 17.79
CA SER A 59 69.52 84.89 19.04
C SER A 59 69.12 86.37 19.07
N ASN A 60 68.49 86.82 20.16
CA ASN A 60 67.94 88.19 20.32
C ASN A 60 68.95 89.32 20.11
N ASN A 61 70.26 89.03 20.11
CA ASN A 61 71.31 90.03 19.89
C ASN A 61 71.77 90.12 18.43
N GLU A 62 71.30 89.25 17.55
CA GLU A 62 71.79 89.15 16.16
C GLU A 62 70.90 89.89 15.16
N LEU A 63 69.65 90.25 15.49
CA LEU A 63 68.68 90.83 14.54
C LEU A 63 68.98 92.26 14.07
N HIS A 64 70.10 92.84 14.50
CA HIS A 64 70.53 94.20 14.13
C HIS A 64 71.50 94.27 12.93
N SER A 65 71.95 93.11 12.42
CA SER A 65 72.79 93.05 11.22
C SER A 65 71.98 92.66 9.97
N ILE A 66 72.39 93.12 8.80
CA ILE A 66 71.76 92.73 7.52
C ILE A 66 71.96 91.23 7.23
N GLU A 67 73.07 90.65 7.69
CA GLU A 67 73.46 89.26 7.42
C GLU A 67 72.63 88.22 8.21
N SER A 68 72.29 88.52 9.46
CA SER A 68 71.40 87.70 10.28
C SER A 68 69.96 87.71 9.78
N LEU A 69 69.47 88.86 9.28
CA LEU A 69 68.14 89.00 8.70
C LEU A 69 68.04 88.23 7.37
N GLN A 70 69.10 88.24 6.55
CA GLN A 70 69.21 87.38 5.37
C GLN A 70 69.18 85.89 5.74
N THR A 71 69.87 85.48 6.80
CA THR A 71 69.88 84.09 7.27
C THR A 71 68.50 83.65 7.79
N ALA A 72 67.82 84.50 8.56
CA ALA A 72 66.45 84.25 9.03
C ALA A 72 65.47 84.13 7.86
N PHE A 73 65.61 84.98 6.84
CA PHE A 73 64.79 84.90 5.63
C PHE A 73 65.02 83.61 4.84
N ILE A 74 66.28 83.17 4.69
CA ILE A 74 66.61 81.90 4.05
C ILE A 74 65.99 80.72 4.81
N LYS A 75 66.09 80.70 6.15
CA LYS A 75 65.41 79.69 6.98
C LYS A 75 63.90 79.71 6.76
N LEU A 76 63.27 80.88 6.77
CA LEU A 76 61.84 81.04 6.53
C LEU A 76 61.40 80.52 5.16
N VAL A 77 62.15 80.82 4.10
CA VAL A 77 61.88 80.31 2.75
C VAL A 77 61.99 78.79 2.70
N ASN A 78 63.02 78.21 3.31
CA ASN A 78 63.21 76.76 3.36
C ASN A 78 62.12 76.04 4.16
N MET A 79 61.70 76.60 5.30
CA MET A 79 60.61 76.07 6.11
C MET A 79 59.26 76.18 5.38
N SER A 80 59.00 77.31 4.72
CA SER A 80 57.81 77.50 3.88
C SER A 80 57.75 76.48 2.75
N TRP A 81 58.89 76.22 2.10
CA TRP A 81 58.99 75.17 1.09
C TRP A 81 58.75 73.76 1.68
N GLY A 82 59.34 73.47 2.84
CA GLY A 82 59.12 72.22 3.58
C GLY A 82 57.65 72.00 3.93
N LEU A 83 56.96 73.04 4.39
CA LEU A 83 55.53 73.03 4.69
C LEU A 83 54.69 72.75 3.44
N VAL A 84 54.96 73.45 2.33
CA VAL A 84 54.26 73.22 1.06
C VAL A 84 54.45 71.79 0.56
N ASN A 85 55.68 71.27 0.64
CA ASN A 85 55.96 69.90 0.20
C ASN A 85 55.29 68.85 1.08
N LYS A 86 55.30 69.06 2.40
CA LYS A 86 54.61 68.19 3.35
C LYS A 86 53.10 68.21 3.13
N GLN A 87 52.52 69.39 2.90
CA GLN A 87 51.10 69.54 2.60
C GLN A 87 50.69 68.82 1.31
N ARG A 88 51.49 68.93 0.24
CA ARG A 88 51.26 68.17 -1.00
C ARG A 88 51.29 66.67 -0.77
N THR A 89 52.25 66.19 0.01
CA THR A 89 52.38 64.77 0.34
C THR A 89 51.19 64.27 1.16
N LEU A 90 50.75 65.05 2.16
CA LEU A 90 49.56 64.75 2.96
C LEU A 90 48.29 64.71 2.10
N MET A 91 48.11 65.68 1.19
CA MET A 91 46.95 65.68 0.28
C MET A 91 46.94 64.44 -0.64
N LEU A 92 48.09 64.04 -1.18
CA LEU A 92 48.20 62.82 -1.97
C LEU A 92 47.85 61.58 -1.15
N SER A 93 48.40 61.44 0.05
CA SER A 93 48.09 60.33 0.97
C SER A 93 46.61 60.31 1.36
N GLN A 94 46.01 61.47 1.59
CA GLN A 94 44.59 61.59 1.93
C GLN A 94 43.70 61.18 0.76
N SER A 95 44.05 61.58 -0.47
CA SER A 95 43.32 61.14 -1.67
C SER A 95 43.36 59.62 -1.82
N GLN A 96 44.55 59.02 -1.71
CA GLN A 96 44.71 57.56 -1.80
C GLN A 96 43.93 56.82 -0.71
N LEU A 97 43.95 57.32 0.52
CA LEU A 97 43.19 56.73 1.63
C LEU A 97 41.68 56.84 1.38
N ASN A 98 41.22 57.95 0.81
CA ASN A 98 39.81 58.15 0.49
C ASN A 98 39.35 57.19 -0.62
N ASP A 99 40.15 57.00 -1.67
CA ASP A 99 39.87 56.04 -2.74
C ASP A 99 39.79 54.61 -2.21
N MET A 100 40.74 54.22 -1.36
CA MET A 100 40.75 52.91 -0.72
C MET A 100 39.55 52.71 0.21
N HIS A 101 39.17 53.75 0.95
CA HIS A 101 37.97 53.72 1.79
C HIS A 101 36.70 53.58 0.94
N HIS A 102 36.57 54.31 -0.16
CA HIS A 102 35.43 54.18 -1.07
C HIS A 102 35.34 52.77 -1.66
N LYS A 103 36.46 52.21 -2.11
CA LYS A 103 36.52 50.83 -2.62
C LYS A 103 36.08 49.81 -1.56
N THR A 104 36.67 49.90 -0.37
CA THR A 104 36.35 48.99 0.75
C THR A 104 34.89 49.09 1.17
N SER A 105 34.34 50.31 1.22
CA SER A 105 32.93 50.56 1.53
C SER A 105 32.01 49.90 0.50
N ASN A 106 32.32 50.03 -0.80
CA ASN A 106 31.56 49.39 -1.86
C ASN A 106 31.64 47.85 -1.78
N ASP A 107 32.83 47.29 -1.56
CA ASP A 107 33.03 45.85 -1.39
C ASP A 107 32.23 45.31 -0.19
N ASN A 108 32.24 46.02 0.93
CA ASN A 108 31.44 45.68 2.11
C ASN A 108 29.93 45.73 1.80
N ALA A 109 29.45 46.75 1.11
CA ALA A 109 28.03 46.83 0.70
C ALA A 109 27.64 45.65 -0.20
N ASN A 110 28.51 45.29 -1.16
CA ASN A 110 28.31 44.14 -2.04
C ASN A 110 28.27 42.82 -1.27
N LEU A 111 29.18 42.62 -0.32
CA LEU A 111 29.20 41.45 0.55
C LEU A 111 27.97 41.37 1.43
N MET A 112 27.54 42.48 2.05
CA MET A 112 26.30 42.53 2.83
C MET A 112 25.07 42.15 1.99
N ASN A 113 24.97 42.66 0.77
CA ASN A 113 23.89 42.31 -0.15
C ASN A 113 23.94 40.84 -0.57
N ARG A 114 25.13 40.27 -0.73
CA ARG A 114 25.30 38.82 -1.01
C ARG A 114 24.88 37.97 0.17
N VAL A 115 25.29 38.33 1.39
CA VAL A 115 24.88 37.66 2.62
C VAL A 115 23.37 37.71 2.79
N LYS A 116 22.74 38.87 2.54
CA LYS A 116 21.28 39.01 2.60
C LYS A 116 20.58 38.04 1.65
N ARG A 117 20.97 38.01 0.37
CA ARG A 117 20.42 37.08 -0.63
C ARG A 117 20.62 35.62 -0.23
N LEU A 118 21.80 35.26 0.27
CA LEU A 118 22.07 33.90 0.73
C LEU A 118 21.19 33.48 1.92
N LYS A 119 20.87 34.41 2.84
CA LYS A 119 19.93 34.15 3.93
C LYS A 119 18.52 33.90 3.41
N GLU A 120 18.04 34.75 2.50
CA GLU A 120 16.72 34.59 1.86
C GLU A 120 16.64 33.26 1.08
N ASP A 121 17.70 32.86 0.38
CA ASP A 121 17.79 31.57 -0.30
C ASP A 121 17.73 30.40 0.69
N LEU A 122 18.46 30.49 1.80
CA LEU A 122 18.48 29.47 2.83
C LEU A 122 17.10 29.29 3.46
N GLU A 123 16.43 30.38 3.83
CA GLU A 123 15.06 30.34 4.37
C GLU A 123 14.08 29.71 3.37
N ARG A 124 14.16 30.08 2.09
CA ARG A 124 13.34 29.46 1.04
C ARG A 124 13.60 27.95 0.92
N LYS A 125 14.86 27.52 0.92
CA LYS A 125 15.21 26.10 0.85
C LYS A 125 14.74 25.34 2.08
N GLN A 126 14.82 25.94 3.26
CA GLN A 126 14.34 25.34 4.50
C GLN A 126 12.82 25.16 4.50
N HIS A 127 12.08 26.16 4.00
CA HIS A 127 10.64 26.03 3.81
C HIS A 127 10.28 24.90 2.84
N LEU A 128 10.94 24.83 1.67
CA LEU A 128 10.72 23.77 0.68
C LEU A 128 11.05 22.38 1.24
N LEU A 129 12.11 22.26 2.03
CA LEU A 129 12.48 21.02 2.70
C LEU A 129 11.38 20.57 3.67
N SER A 130 10.89 21.49 4.51
CA SER A 130 9.80 21.21 5.46
C SER A 130 8.52 20.77 4.74
N GLU A 131 8.15 21.43 3.65
CA GLU A 131 6.99 21.06 2.84
C GLU A 131 7.16 19.66 2.21
N SER A 132 8.37 19.36 1.71
CA SER A 132 8.69 18.05 1.15
C SER A 132 8.61 16.94 2.22
N GLN A 133 9.15 17.18 3.41
CA GLN A 133 9.10 16.23 4.53
C GLN A 133 7.66 15.95 4.98
N GLU A 134 6.80 16.98 5.02
CA GLU A 134 5.38 16.78 5.36
C GLU A 134 4.64 16.00 4.27
N ARG A 135 4.91 16.26 2.98
CA ARG A 135 4.35 15.43 1.89
C ARG A 135 4.79 13.98 2.02
N GLU A 136 6.07 13.75 2.29
CA GLU A 136 6.61 12.41 2.49
C GLU A 136 5.92 11.71 3.68
N ARG A 137 5.75 12.41 4.81
CA ARG A 137 5.04 11.88 5.98
C ARG A 137 3.61 11.48 5.62
N ARG A 138 2.88 12.32 4.89
CA ARG A 138 1.50 12.01 4.43
C ARG A 138 1.46 10.78 3.52
N LEU A 139 2.39 10.68 2.57
CA LEU A 139 2.49 9.53 1.68
C LEU A 139 2.81 8.24 2.44
N ARG A 140 3.70 8.29 3.45
CA ARG A 140 3.98 7.13 4.32
C ARG A 140 2.73 6.66 5.06
N VAL A 141 1.96 7.59 5.63
CA VAL A 141 0.69 7.26 6.30
C VAL A 141 -0.31 6.61 5.33
N GLN A 142 -0.44 7.14 4.11
CA GLN A 142 -1.31 6.56 3.08
C GLN A 142 -0.84 5.16 2.66
N LEU A 143 0.47 4.96 2.52
CA LEU A 143 1.06 3.66 2.20
C LEU A 143 0.75 2.63 3.29
N ASP A 144 0.89 3.01 4.56
CA ASP A 144 0.56 2.15 5.70
C ASP A 144 -0.93 1.77 5.71
N GLU A 145 -1.81 2.73 5.42
CA GLU A 145 -3.24 2.49 5.32
C GLU A 145 -3.58 1.52 4.16
N LEU A 146 -3.03 1.76 2.97
CA LEU A 146 -3.20 0.88 1.81
C LEU A 146 -2.66 -0.52 2.08
N SER A 147 -1.52 -0.64 2.77
CA SER A 147 -0.95 -1.92 3.18
C SER A 147 -1.88 -2.70 4.11
N ARG A 148 -2.49 -2.01 5.10
CA ARG A 148 -3.51 -2.63 5.97
C ARG A 148 -4.75 -3.05 5.21
N ASN A 149 -5.24 -2.21 4.29
CA ASN A 149 -6.38 -2.54 3.42
C ASN A 149 -6.09 -3.78 2.57
N LEU A 150 -4.93 -3.82 1.91
CA LEU A 150 -4.51 -4.96 1.11
C LEU A 150 -4.42 -6.24 1.95
N LYS A 151 -3.92 -6.16 3.19
CA LYS A 151 -3.89 -7.31 4.10
C LYS A 151 -5.31 -7.81 4.41
N ARG A 152 -6.23 -6.92 4.75
CA ARG A 152 -7.64 -7.26 5.02
C ARG A 152 -8.31 -7.93 3.82
N GLU A 153 -8.15 -7.35 2.63
CA GLU A 153 -8.72 -7.91 1.39
C GLU A 153 -8.16 -9.31 1.08
N LYS A 154 -6.87 -9.53 1.31
CA LYS A 154 -6.26 -10.87 1.19
C LYS A 154 -6.86 -11.88 2.17
N GLU A 155 -7.09 -11.47 3.41
CA GLU A 155 -7.71 -12.32 4.44
C GLU A 155 -9.17 -12.66 4.09
N GLU A 156 -9.96 -11.68 3.64
CA GLU A 156 -11.34 -11.92 3.19
C GLU A 156 -11.39 -12.77 1.92
N THR A 157 -10.50 -12.55 0.95
CA THR A 157 -10.39 -13.41 -0.24
C THR A 157 -10.09 -14.86 0.14
N LEU A 158 -9.17 -15.07 1.09
CA LEU A 158 -8.82 -16.40 1.58
C LEU A 158 -10.00 -17.07 2.31
N LYS A 159 -10.76 -16.31 3.09
CA LYS A 159 -11.97 -16.78 3.79
C LYS A 159 -13.07 -17.18 2.79
N LEU A 160 -13.35 -16.33 1.79
CA LEU A 160 -14.32 -16.63 0.75
C LEU A 160 -13.91 -17.85 -0.08
N ARG A 161 -12.62 -17.99 -0.40
CA ARG A 161 -12.10 -19.17 -1.09
C ARG A 161 -12.33 -20.46 -0.29
N LYS A 162 -12.08 -20.43 1.02
CA LYS A 162 -12.36 -21.57 1.91
C LYS A 162 -13.87 -21.91 1.95
N GLN A 163 -14.73 -20.89 2.01
CA GLN A 163 -16.18 -21.09 1.97
C GLN A 163 -16.64 -21.72 0.65
N LEU A 164 -16.10 -21.24 -0.48
CA LEU A 164 -16.38 -21.80 -1.81
C LEU A 164 -15.97 -23.28 -1.87
N GLN A 165 -14.73 -23.60 -1.47
CA GLN A 165 -14.25 -24.99 -1.46
C GLN A 165 -15.11 -25.90 -0.57
N SER A 166 -15.56 -25.41 0.59
CA SER A 166 -16.47 -26.14 1.47
C SER A 166 -17.82 -26.39 0.79
N LYS A 167 -18.38 -25.38 0.13
CA LYS A 167 -19.64 -25.53 -0.61
C LYS A 167 -19.51 -26.49 -1.79
N ASP A 168 -18.45 -26.41 -2.57
CA ASP A 168 -18.18 -27.32 -3.69
C ASP A 168 -18.09 -28.77 -3.20
N SER A 169 -17.40 -28.99 -2.08
CA SER A 169 -17.32 -30.31 -1.44
C SER A 169 -18.71 -30.80 -1.02
N GLN A 170 -19.52 -29.95 -0.38
CA GLN A 170 -20.89 -30.27 0.03
C GLN A 170 -21.78 -30.60 -1.18
N HIS A 171 -21.73 -29.79 -2.24
CA HIS A 171 -22.47 -30.03 -3.49
C HIS A 171 -22.04 -31.33 -4.17
N MET A 172 -20.74 -31.64 -4.19
CA MET A 172 -20.23 -32.90 -4.73
C MET A 172 -20.70 -34.11 -3.91
N HIS A 173 -20.77 -34.00 -2.58
CA HIS A 173 -21.36 -35.04 -1.73
C HIS A 173 -22.85 -35.23 -2.00
N GLU A 174 -23.60 -34.13 -2.11
CA GLU A 174 -25.03 -34.15 -2.41
C GLU A 174 -25.31 -34.75 -3.78
N MET A 175 -24.54 -34.36 -4.80
CA MET A 175 -24.65 -34.91 -6.15
C MET A 175 -24.41 -36.41 -6.16
N ARG A 176 -23.37 -36.90 -5.46
CA ARG A 176 -23.12 -38.34 -5.31
C ARG A 176 -24.26 -39.06 -4.60
N ARG A 177 -24.83 -38.46 -3.55
CA ARG A 177 -25.99 -39.01 -2.83
C ARG A 177 -27.20 -39.15 -3.73
N ILE A 178 -27.53 -38.10 -4.49
CA ILE A 178 -28.64 -38.10 -5.45
C ILE A 178 -28.40 -39.14 -6.55
N GLN A 179 -27.18 -39.20 -7.11
CA GLN A 179 -26.82 -40.19 -8.13
C GLN A 179 -26.99 -41.63 -7.63
N GLN A 180 -26.53 -41.92 -6.41
CA GLN A 180 -26.68 -43.24 -5.78
C GLN A 180 -28.16 -43.58 -5.52
N ASN A 181 -28.95 -42.64 -5.00
CA ASN A 181 -30.38 -42.84 -4.79
C ASN A 181 -31.11 -43.07 -6.11
N GLY A 182 -30.78 -42.30 -7.16
CA GLY A 182 -31.30 -42.49 -8.50
C GLY A 182 -30.94 -43.86 -9.07
N HIS A 183 -29.73 -44.37 -8.80
CA HIS A 183 -29.34 -45.72 -9.20
C HIS A 183 -30.18 -46.79 -8.47
N LYS A 184 -30.35 -46.69 -7.15
CA LYS A 184 -31.19 -47.60 -6.37
C LYS A 184 -32.65 -47.61 -6.85
N LEU A 185 -33.22 -46.44 -7.13
CA LEU A 185 -34.58 -46.32 -7.67
C LEU A 185 -34.70 -46.96 -9.05
N ARG A 186 -33.70 -46.77 -9.93
CA ARG A 186 -33.65 -47.46 -11.23
C ARG A 186 -33.59 -48.97 -11.07
N GLU A 187 -32.77 -49.49 -10.15
CA GLU A 187 -32.70 -50.93 -9.86
C GLU A 187 -34.02 -51.47 -9.31
N GLN A 188 -34.68 -50.75 -8.40
CA GLN A 188 -35.99 -51.12 -7.88
C GLN A 188 -37.05 -51.14 -8.98
N LEU A 189 -37.05 -50.16 -9.88
CA LEU A 189 -37.95 -50.12 -11.03
C LEU A 189 -37.68 -51.28 -11.99
N GLN A 190 -36.41 -51.59 -12.26
CA GLN A 190 -36.06 -52.72 -13.13
C GLN A 190 -36.51 -54.05 -12.51
N LYS A 191 -36.38 -54.22 -11.19
CA LYS A 191 -36.89 -55.39 -10.47
C LYS A 191 -38.42 -55.45 -10.52
N SER A 192 -39.12 -54.34 -10.29
CA SER A 192 -40.59 -54.33 -10.32
C SER A 192 -41.13 -54.58 -11.72
N VAL A 193 -40.53 -53.99 -12.76
CA VAL A 193 -40.89 -54.26 -14.17
C VAL A 193 -40.55 -55.69 -14.57
N GLY A 194 -39.40 -56.23 -14.16
CA GLY A 194 -39.02 -57.63 -14.45
C GLY A 194 -39.85 -58.68 -13.70
N THR A 195 -40.45 -58.31 -12.55
CA THR A 195 -41.35 -59.19 -11.76
C THR A 195 -42.82 -58.90 -12.04
N TYR A 196 -43.12 -57.89 -12.85
CA TYR A 196 -44.50 -57.55 -13.20
C TYR A 196 -45.01 -58.56 -14.23
N VAL A 197 -45.75 -59.56 -13.74
CA VAL A 197 -46.63 -60.38 -14.58
C VAL A 197 -47.96 -59.65 -14.66
N PRO A 198 -48.41 -59.21 -15.85
CA PRO A 198 -49.74 -58.61 -16.00
C PRO A 198 -50.80 -59.55 -15.42
N LYS A 199 -51.77 -59.00 -14.68
CA LYS A 199 -52.82 -59.80 -14.02
C LYS A 199 -53.45 -60.80 -14.99
N ASP A 200 -53.71 -60.38 -16.23
CA ASP A 200 -54.32 -61.23 -17.26
C ASP A 200 -53.46 -62.44 -17.61
N LYS A 201 -52.14 -62.28 -17.66
CA LYS A 201 -51.21 -63.38 -17.95
C LYS A 201 -51.07 -64.34 -16.77
N ALA A 202 -51.04 -63.81 -15.54
CA ALA A 202 -51.04 -64.65 -14.33
C ALA A 202 -52.35 -65.44 -14.20
N TRP A 203 -53.49 -64.84 -14.54
CA TRP A 203 -54.78 -65.52 -14.61
C TRP A 203 -54.81 -66.57 -15.72
N GLN A 204 -54.28 -66.28 -16.91
CA GLN A 204 -54.17 -67.25 -17.99
C GLN A 204 -53.28 -68.44 -17.63
N ASP A 205 -52.13 -68.21 -17.00
CA ASP A 205 -51.22 -69.29 -16.58
C ASP A 205 -51.88 -70.17 -15.50
N MET A 206 -52.61 -69.56 -14.55
CA MET A 206 -53.38 -70.28 -13.54
C MET A 206 -54.55 -71.07 -14.16
N GLN A 207 -55.26 -70.46 -15.11
CA GLN A 207 -56.37 -71.09 -15.85
C GLN A 207 -55.86 -72.30 -16.65
N ALA A 208 -54.74 -72.14 -17.37
CA ALA A 208 -54.13 -73.22 -18.15
C ALA A 208 -53.69 -74.39 -17.27
N GLU A 209 -53.17 -74.11 -16.06
CA GLU A 209 -52.82 -75.17 -15.12
C GLU A 209 -54.06 -75.87 -14.54
N HIS A 210 -55.13 -75.12 -14.26
CA HIS A 210 -56.40 -75.69 -13.85
C HIS A 210 -57.03 -76.55 -14.94
N GLU A 211 -57.00 -76.10 -16.20
CA GLU A 211 -57.49 -76.86 -17.36
C GLU A 211 -56.73 -78.18 -17.54
N LYS A 212 -55.40 -78.18 -17.37
CA LYS A 212 -54.61 -79.43 -17.37
C LYS A 212 -55.05 -80.38 -16.27
N GLN A 213 -55.27 -79.88 -15.05
CA GLN A 213 -55.75 -80.71 -13.95
C GLN A 213 -57.15 -81.28 -14.22
N VAL A 214 -58.05 -80.46 -14.76
CA VAL A 214 -59.41 -80.90 -15.16
C VAL A 214 -59.33 -81.99 -16.23
N LEU A 215 -58.48 -81.82 -17.24
CA LEU A 215 -58.26 -82.85 -18.28
C LEU A 215 -57.72 -84.16 -17.67
N LEU A 216 -56.80 -84.07 -16.72
CA LEU A 216 -56.24 -85.24 -16.02
C LEU A 216 -57.33 -85.97 -15.21
N TYR A 217 -58.19 -85.24 -14.51
CA TYR A 217 -59.32 -85.82 -13.79
C TYR A 217 -60.35 -86.44 -14.75
N GLN A 218 -60.68 -85.78 -15.85
CA GLN A 218 -61.58 -86.32 -16.87
C GLN A 218 -61.05 -87.60 -17.48
N GLN A 219 -59.75 -87.67 -17.77
CA GLN A 219 -59.11 -88.88 -18.28
C GLN A 219 -59.16 -90.01 -17.24
N THR A 220 -58.94 -89.69 -15.97
CA THR A 220 -59.04 -90.67 -14.87
C THR A 220 -60.46 -91.21 -14.74
N ILE A 221 -61.47 -90.33 -14.81
CA ILE A 221 -62.89 -90.74 -14.77
C ILE A 221 -63.21 -91.66 -15.95
N ARG A 222 -62.78 -91.32 -17.18
CA ARG A 222 -63.01 -92.16 -18.35
C ARG A 222 -62.43 -93.57 -18.18
N ASN A 223 -61.21 -93.68 -17.66
CA ASN A 223 -60.58 -94.97 -17.39
C ASN A 223 -61.35 -95.78 -16.33
N LEU A 224 -61.89 -95.11 -15.30
CA LEU A 224 -62.71 -95.76 -14.27
C LEU A 224 -64.07 -96.21 -14.81
N GLU A 225 -64.70 -95.41 -15.69
CA GLU A 225 -65.95 -95.77 -16.36
C GLU A 225 -65.77 -96.97 -17.29
N GLU A 226 -64.69 -97.00 -18.07
CA GLU A 226 -64.34 -98.13 -18.93
C GLU A 226 -64.08 -99.40 -18.11
N ASN A 227 -63.35 -99.29 -17.01
CA ASN A 227 -63.13 -100.42 -16.09
C ASN A 227 -64.45 -100.91 -15.47
N ASN A 228 -65.33 -100.01 -15.03
CA ASN A 228 -66.66 -100.37 -14.54
C ASN A 228 -67.51 -101.07 -15.61
N GLN A 229 -67.44 -100.64 -16.87
CA GLN A 229 -68.14 -101.31 -17.97
C GLN A 229 -67.61 -102.72 -18.21
N LEU A 230 -66.29 -102.91 -18.17
CA LEU A 230 -65.66 -104.23 -18.29
C LEU A 230 -66.10 -105.15 -17.14
N MET A 231 -66.10 -104.66 -15.89
CA MET A 231 -66.59 -105.43 -14.74
C MET A 231 -68.08 -105.78 -14.86
N LEU A 232 -68.92 -104.86 -15.36
CA LEU A 232 -70.34 -105.12 -15.63
C LEU A 232 -70.54 -106.16 -16.73
N GLN A 233 -69.70 -106.13 -17.77
CA GLN A 233 -69.73 -107.10 -18.84
C GLN A 233 -69.33 -108.49 -18.32
N GLU A 234 -68.23 -108.58 -17.56
CA GLU A 234 -67.79 -109.81 -16.90
C GLU A 234 -68.85 -110.36 -15.94
N ALA A 235 -69.53 -109.49 -15.18
CA ALA A 235 -70.64 -109.88 -14.30
C ALA A 235 -71.86 -110.40 -15.08
N ASN A 236 -72.14 -109.84 -16.27
CA ASN A 236 -73.21 -110.35 -17.14
C ASN A 236 -72.80 -111.68 -17.78
N ASP A 237 -71.56 -111.82 -18.26
CA ASP A 237 -71.05 -113.06 -18.83
C ASP A 237 -71.10 -114.20 -17.80
N LEU A 238 -70.68 -113.94 -16.55
CA LEU A 238 -70.81 -114.87 -15.43
C LEU A 238 -72.27 -115.19 -15.09
N ARG A 239 -73.17 -114.21 -15.18
CA ARG A 239 -74.61 -114.44 -14.97
C ARG A 239 -75.20 -115.33 -16.06
N ASP A 240 -74.78 -115.13 -17.30
CA ASP A 240 -75.24 -115.92 -18.45
C ASP A 240 -74.66 -117.35 -18.38
N GLU A 241 -73.40 -117.53 -17.94
CA GLU A 241 -72.84 -118.85 -17.59
C GLU A 241 -73.63 -119.53 -16.46
N LEU A 242 -73.96 -118.80 -15.39
CA LEU A 242 -74.79 -119.33 -14.31
C LEU A 242 -76.21 -119.69 -14.77
N SER A 243 -76.77 -118.93 -15.71
CA SER A 243 -78.07 -119.24 -16.33
C SER A 243 -78.01 -120.52 -17.16
N LEU A 244 -76.93 -120.74 -17.91
CA LEU A 244 -76.69 -121.99 -18.64
C LEU A 244 -76.50 -123.18 -17.67
N TYR A 245 -75.81 -122.97 -16.55
CA TYR A 245 -75.71 -123.98 -15.48
C TYR A 245 -77.08 -124.25 -14.83
N ALA A 246 -77.91 -123.23 -14.63
CA ALA A 246 -79.26 -123.37 -14.08
C ALA A 246 -80.20 -124.12 -15.04
N GLU A 247 -80.16 -123.81 -16.34
CA GLU A 247 -80.87 -124.58 -17.38
C GLU A 247 -80.34 -126.02 -17.49
N GLY A 248 -79.03 -126.21 -17.35
CA GLY A 248 -78.40 -127.53 -17.28
C GLY A 248 -78.88 -128.34 -16.07
N ILE A 249 -79.01 -127.71 -14.90
CA ILE A 249 -79.57 -128.33 -13.68
C ILE A 249 -81.06 -128.64 -13.87
N GLN A 250 -81.82 -127.77 -14.53
CA GLN A 250 -83.26 -127.95 -14.76
C GLN A 250 -83.54 -129.11 -15.74
N LEU A 251 -82.73 -129.28 -16.78
CA LEU A 251 -82.75 -130.46 -17.65
C LEU A 251 -82.28 -131.74 -16.93
N HIS A 252 -81.40 -131.62 -15.93
CA HIS A 252 -80.99 -132.75 -15.07
C HIS A 252 -82.07 -133.16 -14.06
N VAL A 253 -82.87 -132.20 -13.58
CA VAL A 253 -84.03 -132.41 -12.70
C VAL A 253 -85.20 -133.00 -13.49
N GLU A 254 -85.45 -132.56 -14.72
CA GLU A 254 -86.50 -133.13 -15.59
C GLU A 254 -86.18 -134.54 -16.09
N SER A 255 -84.91 -134.94 -16.12
CA SER A 255 -84.49 -136.32 -16.42
C SER A 255 -84.46 -137.25 -15.20
N SER A 256 -84.69 -136.74 -13.97
CA SER A 256 -84.70 -137.51 -12.72
C SER A 256 -86.03 -137.39 -11.97
N ASN A 257 -87.01 -138.22 -12.32
CA ASN A 257 -88.32 -138.36 -11.64
C ASN A 257 -88.18 -138.75 -10.15
N ILE A 258 -88.16 -137.80 -9.20
CA ILE A 258 -88.24 -138.09 -7.76
C ILE A 258 -89.11 -137.03 -7.00
N TRP A 259 -90.36 -137.45 -6.76
CA TRP A 259 -91.28 -137.19 -5.63
C TRP A 259 -92.05 -135.84 -5.49
N LYS A 260 -93.38 -135.96 -5.67
CA LYS A 260 -94.43 -135.27 -4.90
C LYS A 260 -94.53 -135.94 -3.52
N ASP A 261 -94.67 -135.19 -2.42
CA ASP A 261 -95.93 -134.99 -1.67
C ASP A 261 -95.73 -134.29 -0.30
N GLU A 262 -96.84 -133.75 0.20
CA GLU A 262 -97.22 -133.43 1.60
C GLU A 262 -96.78 -132.12 2.31
N LYS A 263 -97.72 -131.16 2.27
CA LYS A 263 -98.47 -130.49 3.38
C LYS A 263 -97.78 -129.99 4.67
N LEU A 264 -98.14 -128.71 4.97
CA LEU A 264 -98.67 -128.10 6.23
C LEU A 264 -97.84 -126.97 6.93
N ASN A 265 -98.46 -125.77 6.92
CA ASN A 265 -98.59 -124.68 7.92
C ASN A 265 -97.37 -124.19 8.75
N ILE A 266 -97.05 -122.88 8.66
CA ILE A 266 -97.69 -121.73 9.34
C ILE A 266 -97.79 -120.56 8.35
#